data_AF-A0AAD9J7G7-F1
#
_entry.id   AF-A0AAD9J7G7-F1
#
_cell.length_a   1.000
_cell.length_b   1.000
_cell.length_c   1.000
_cell.angle_alpha   90.00
_cell.angle_beta   90.00
_cell.angle_gamma   90.00
#
_symmetry.space_group_name_H-M   'P 1'
#
loop_
_entity.id
_entity.type
_entity.pdbx_description
1 polymer ?
#
loop_
_entity_poly.entity_id
_entity_poly.type
_entity_poly.pdbx_seq_one_letter_code
_entity_poly.pdbx_strand_id
1 'polypeptide(L)'
;MKLFEPSKLLITLLHLFILDLVICSLAVNRVPRSCEESLAFGRNYTGLHTLRSLDGANYTAFCQFEASTHTGLTFVSKFAVAYHDLDIHLMFTDRDHVVVRFINNDDIQSEAILRQLPEYVDTLLGIQQSTADTYTDPMYTDRFGHKFLLLGFLHRDQANRKSMSQGWMSNGREIRYTNCDGHANNYMIFYPDVGVGDKPSNIYYEIVTTYLNSRIATKLEHYLSRIYEFNYTGEMHFGGCGALSCSRYWNIKGLALGLPFRSLPGNHSDTYKQLKDPLSWPCPCAISDVIAQVTRLRCAELCTERTECMTFAIDGANSSSTFGSGISRKPRSCEESLAFGNNFTGIHTLQSLDGAKYITFCQFDHVTRTGLTFVSKYGVQYNELELDLMFTDRGHVVVRFLNNDCTQSEAVLAQLQQYAHIPLGIQQNTSINYTNPKFTSNFGAQFLLLGFPHNDQANKKGMLQGLVSNG
;
A
#
# COMPACT_ATOMS: atom_id res chain seq x y z
N MET A 1 -54.19 17.72 34.97
CA MET A 1 -53.41 17.50 33.73
C MET A 1 -52.44 18.65 33.57
N LYS A 2 -51.14 18.44 33.84
CA LYS A 2 -50.11 19.44 33.56
C LYS A 2 -49.75 19.33 32.07
N LEU A 3 -50.09 20.38 31.32
CA LEU A 3 -49.75 20.54 29.91
C LEU A 3 -48.22 20.50 29.77
N PHE A 4 -47.73 19.50 29.04
CA PHE A 4 -46.32 19.37 28.68
C PHE A 4 -45.94 20.53 27.76
N GLU A 5 -44.94 21.33 28.12
CA GLU A 5 -44.43 22.41 27.27
C GLU A 5 -43.73 21.81 26.04
N PRO A 6 -44.24 22.04 24.82
CA PRO A 6 -43.70 21.44 23.59
C PRO A 6 -42.26 21.88 23.28
N SER A 7 -41.80 23.00 23.86
CA SER A 7 -40.44 23.51 23.73
C SER A 7 -39.38 22.60 24.36
N LYS A 8 -39.70 21.91 25.46
CA LYS A 8 -38.75 21.01 26.14
C LYS A 8 -38.52 19.72 25.37
N LEU A 9 -39.58 19.18 24.75
CA LEU A 9 -39.49 17.95 23.94
C LEU A 9 -38.62 18.14 22.69
N LEU A 10 -38.76 19.29 22.02
CA LEU A 10 -37.97 19.61 20.82
C LEU A 10 -36.47 19.76 21.15
N ILE A 11 -36.14 20.39 22.27
CA ILE A 11 -34.75 20.55 22.73
C ILE A 11 -34.14 19.19 23.06
N THR A 12 -34.87 18.30 23.74
CA THR A 12 -34.37 16.95 24.07
C THR A 12 -34.14 16.09 22.83
N LEU A 13 -35.06 16.13 21.85
CA LEU A 13 -34.90 15.41 20.58
C LEU A 13 -33.72 15.95 19.76
N LEU A 14 -33.49 17.26 19.76
CA LEU A 14 -32.34 17.88 19.10
C LEU A 14 -31.02 17.47 19.76
N HIS A 15 -30.96 17.41 21.09
CA HIS A 15 -29.76 16.95 21.81
C HIS A 15 -29.46 15.48 21.54
N LEU A 16 -30.47 14.61 21.48
CA LEU A 16 -30.29 13.20 21.12
C LEU A 16 -29.79 13.05 19.69
N PHE A 17 -30.35 13.81 18.74
CA PHE A 17 -29.93 13.78 17.35
C PHE A 17 -28.49 14.27 17.14
N ILE A 18 -28.08 15.35 17.84
CA ILE A 18 -26.69 15.83 17.82
C ILE A 18 -25.75 14.80 18.46
N LEU A 19 -26.16 14.17 19.56
CA LEU A 19 -25.36 13.14 20.22
C LEU A 19 -25.15 11.92 19.29
N ASP A 20 -26.19 11.48 18.60
CA ASP A 20 -26.11 10.39 17.62
C ASP A 20 -25.21 10.76 16.42
N LEU A 21 -25.30 11.99 15.91
CA LEU A 21 -24.40 12.51 14.87
C LEU A 21 -22.93 12.54 15.31
N VAL A 22 -22.65 12.94 16.56
CA VAL A 22 -21.30 12.97 17.13
C VAL A 22 -20.76 11.55 17.32
N ILE A 23 -21.56 10.63 17.86
CA ILE A 23 -21.17 9.22 18.06
C ILE A 23 -20.91 8.53 16.72
N CYS A 24 -21.74 8.77 15.71
CA CYS A 24 -21.56 8.20 14.37
C CYS A 24 -20.31 8.77 13.67
N SER A 25 -20.04 10.08 13.84
CA SER A 25 -18.83 10.73 13.32
C SER A 25 -17.54 10.24 13.99
N LEU A 26 -17.60 9.85 15.27
CA LEU A 26 -16.46 9.26 15.99
C LEU A 26 -16.19 7.80 15.59
N ALA A 27 -17.21 7.06 15.15
CA ALA A 27 -17.05 5.69 14.67
C ALA A 27 -16.42 5.62 13.26
N VAL A 28 -16.75 6.56 12.37
CA VAL A 28 -16.23 6.61 10.98
C VAL A 28 -14.74 7.00 10.92
N ASN A 29 -14.22 7.65 11.96
CA ASN A 29 -12.82 8.12 12.01
C ASN A 29 -11.84 7.18 12.74
N ARG A 30 -12.24 5.95 13.08
CA ARG A 30 -11.29 5.00 13.68
C ARG A 30 -10.35 4.42 12.62
N VAL A 31 -9.05 4.50 12.89
CA VAL A 31 -8.01 3.78 12.15
C VAL A 31 -8.07 2.30 12.59
N PRO A 32 -8.26 1.34 11.67
CA PRO A 32 -8.32 -0.08 12.02
C PRO A 32 -6.96 -0.58 12.52
N ARG A 33 -6.92 -1.62 13.36
CA ARG A 33 -5.68 -2.20 13.88
C ARG A 33 -5.16 -3.37 13.04
N SER A 34 -6.02 -3.96 12.21
CA SER A 34 -5.70 -5.06 11.31
C SER A 34 -6.44 -4.93 9.98
N CYS A 35 -6.00 -5.69 8.97
CA CYS A 35 -6.74 -5.78 7.70
C CYS A 35 -8.14 -6.37 7.91
N GLU A 36 -8.31 -7.28 8.87
CA GLU A 36 -9.62 -7.82 9.24
C GLU A 36 -10.56 -6.72 9.75
N GLU A 37 -10.09 -5.85 10.67
CA GLU A 37 -10.88 -4.70 11.12
C GLU A 37 -11.14 -3.72 9.97
N SER A 38 -10.17 -3.52 9.07
CA SER A 38 -10.35 -2.68 7.88
C SER A 38 -11.49 -3.21 6.99
N LEU A 39 -11.54 -4.53 6.77
CA LEU A 39 -12.63 -5.19 6.07
C LEU A 39 -13.97 -4.99 6.77
N ALA A 40 -14.00 -5.14 8.11
CA ALA A 40 -15.20 -4.92 8.92
C ALA A 40 -15.70 -3.46 8.88
N PHE A 41 -14.80 -2.49 8.66
CA PHE A 41 -15.14 -1.08 8.44
C PHE A 41 -15.61 -0.79 7.00
N GLY A 42 -15.77 -1.82 6.17
CA GLY A 42 -16.20 -1.68 4.77
C GLY A 42 -15.09 -1.27 3.80
N ARG A 43 -13.82 -1.26 4.23
CA ARG A 43 -12.66 -0.94 3.38
C ARG A 43 -12.15 -2.21 2.69
N ASN A 44 -12.98 -2.77 1.81
CA ASN A 44 -12.79 -4.09 1.20
C ASN A 44 -11.93 -4.12 -0.08
N TYR A 45 -11.04 -3.14 -0.29
CA TYR A 45 -10.17 -3.08 -1.46
C TYR A 45 -8.76 -3.64 -1.17
N THR A 46 -8.24 -4.47 -2.07
CA THR A 46 -6.85 -4.93 -1.99
C THR A 46 -5.90 -3.77 -2.27
N GLY A 47 -4.90 -3.58 -1.41
CA GLY A 47 -3.95 -2.48 -1.53
C GLY A 47 -3.32 -2.07 -0.20
N LEU A 48 -2.80 -0.86 -0.16
CA LEU A 48 -2.22 -0.29 1.06
C LEU A 48 -3.32 0.25 1.97
N HIS A 49 -3.19 -0.03 3.26
CA HIS A 49 -4.06 0.45 4.32
C HIS A 49 -3.24 1.06 5.44
N THR A 50 -3.75 2.15 6.00
CA THR A 50 -3.25 2.71 7.26
C THR A 50 -3.88 1.95 8.41
N LEU A 51 -3.03 1.29 9.19
CA LEU A 51 -3.41 0.56 10.39
C LEU A 51 -2.82 1.22 11.64
N ARG A 52 -3.34 0.88 12.81
CA ARG A 52 -2.88 1.40 14.10
C ARG A 52 -2.17 0.33 14.93
N SER A 53 -0.98 0.64 15.42
CA SER A 53 -0.17 -0.23 16.29
C SER A 53 -0.58 -0.13 17.76
N LEU A 54 -0.01 -1.00 18.61
CA LEU A 54 -0.29 -1.06 20.06
C LEU A 54 0.18 0.20 20.79
N ASP A 55 1.29 0.79 20.35
CA ASP A 55 1.79 2.08 20.83
C ASP A 55 0.92 3.28 20.38
N GLY A 56 -0.12 3.01 19.58
CA GLY A 56 -1.08 3.99 19.09
C GLY A 56 -0.64 4.75 17.83
N ALA A 57 0.53 4.45 17.27
CA ALA A 57 1.01 5.03 16.02
C ALA A 57 0.27 4.46 14.80
N ASN A 58 0.32 5.20 13.68
CA ASN A 58 -0.21 4.75 12.40
C ASN A 58 0.93 4.16 11.57
N TYR A 59 0.68 3.02 10.91
CA TYR A 59 1.65 2.37 10.04
C TYR A 59 0.97 1.80 8.78
N THR A 60 1.77 1.55 7.74
CA THR A 60 1.30 1.00 6.46
C THR A 60 1.37 -0.52 6.47
N ALA A 61 0.28 -1.15 6.05
CA ALA A 61 0.21 -2.57 5.70
C ALA A 61 -0.41 -2.74 4.31
N PHE A 62 -0.08 -3.82 3.61
CA PHE A 62 -0.78 -4.23 2.41
C PHE A 62 -1.81 -5.30 2.76
N CYS A 63 -3.09 -4.98 2.57
CA CYS A 63 -4.19 -5.90 2.77
C CYS A 63 -4.59 -6.51 1.43
N GLN A 64 -4.55 -7.83 1.34
CA GLN A 64 -5.07 -8.59 0.21
C GLN A 64 -6.36 -9.27 0.62
N PHE A 65 -7.50 -8.82 0.11
CA PHE A 65 -8.81 -9.39 0.45
C PHE A 65 -9.26 -10.40 -0.59
N GLU A 66 -9.87 -11.49 -0.11
CA GLU A 66 -10.64 -12.41 -0.92
C GLU A 66 -12.13 -12.22 -0.57
N ALA A 67 -12.81 -11.40 -1.38
CA ALA A 67 -14.17 -10.94 -1.10
C ALA A 67 -15.19 -12.09 -1.02
N SER A 68 -14.96 -13.19 -1.75
CA SER A 68 -15.87 -14.33 -1.78
C SER A 68 -15.90 -15.13 -0.46
N THR A 69 -14.79 -15.15 0.28
CA THR A 69 -14.61 -15.99 1.47
C THR A 69 -14.48 -15.19 2.77
N HIS A 70 -14.52 -13.85 2.71
CA HIS A 70 -14.26 -12.97 3.87
C HIS A 70 -12.90 -13.27 4.55
N THR A 71 -11.93 -13.74 3.77
CA THR A 71 -10.55 -13.99 4.22
C THR A 71 -9.60 -13.00 3.57
N GLY A 72 -8.37 -12.94 4.06
CA GLY A 72 -7.33 -12.20 3.38
C GLY A 72 -5.95 -12.42 3.99
N LEU A 73 -4.99 -11.64 3.49
CA LEU A 73 -3.62 -11.59 3.97
C LEU A 73 -3.28 -10.18 4.43
N THR A 74 -2.60 -10.08 5.56
CA THR A 74 -1.94 -8.86 6.04
C THR A 74 -0.45 -8.98 5.76
N PHE A 75 0.09 -8.15 4.89
CA PHE A 75 1.54 -7.98 4.76
C PHE A 75 1.92 -6.72 5.52
N VAL A 76 2.74 -6.87 6.55
CA VAL A 76 3.21 -5.73 7.35
C VAL A 76 4.46 -5.13 6.71
N SER A 77 4.60 -3.81 6.71
CA SER A 77 5.81 -3.15 6.21
C SER A 77 6.97 -3.36 7.17
N LYS A 78 8.19 -3.42 6.63
CA LYS A 78 9.42 -3.55 7.41
C LYS A 78 9.61 -2.39 8.39
N PHE A 79 9.16 -1.20 8.01
CA PHE A 79 9.20 -0.01 8.87
C PHE A 79 8.30 -0.17 10.10
N ALA A 80 7.12 -0.75 9.93
CA ALA A 80 6.23 -1.03 11.05
C ALA A 80 6.87 -2.01 12.05
N VAL A 81 7.52 -3.07 11.56
CA VAL A 81 8.24 -4.03 12.43
C VAL A 81 9.44 -3.38 13.13
N ALA A 82 10.13 -2.45 12.47
CA ALA A 82 11.30 -1.78 13.00
C ALA A 82 10.97 -0.76 14.11
N TYR A 83 9.85 -0.05 13.98
CA TYR A 83 9.56 1.14 14.79
C TYR A 83 8.35 1.05 15.71
N HIS A 84 7.46 0.07 15.52
CA HIS A 84 6.19 -0.01 16.25
C HIS A 84 5.96 -1.37 16.89
N ASP A 85 5.17 -1.38 17.96
CA ASP A 85 4.69 -2.61 18.59
C ASP A 85 3.41 -3.07 17.91
N LEU A 86 3.45 -4.23 17.27
CA LEU A 86 2.35 -4.74 16.44
C LEU A 86 1.50 -5.73 17.23
N ASP A 87 0.19 -5.64 17.08
CA ASP A 87 -0.72 -6.66 17.58
C ASP A 87 -0.79 -7.84 16.61
N ILE A 88 0.21 -8.72 16.67
CA ILE A 88 0.30 -9.90 15.80
C ILE A 88 -0.95 -10.79 15.94
N HIS A 89 -1.55 -10.88 17.13
CA HIS A 89 -2.74 -11.69 17.37
C HIS A 89 -3.96 -11.20 16.59
N LEU A 90 -4.09 -9.88 16.40
CA LEU A 90 -5.16 -9.31 15.58
C LEU A 90 -4.91 -9.42 14.06
N MET A 91 -3.65 -9.63 13.64
CA MET A 91 -3.28 -9.72 12.22
C MET A 91 -3.22 -11.16 11.71
N PHE A 92 -3.00 -12.13 12.60
CA PHE A 92 -2.79 -13.54 12.28
C PHE A 92 -3.83 -14.43 12.97
N THR A 93 -5.08 -14.35 12.51
CA THR A 93 -6.21 -15.09 13.10
C THR A 93 -6.39 -16.49 12.52
N ASP A 94 -5.95 -16.73 11.29
CA ASP A 94 -5.90 -18.07 10.68
C ASP A 94 -4.45 -18.60 10.74
N ARG A 95 -4.18 -19.42 11.76
CA ARG A 95 -2.82 -19.90 12.10
C ARG A 95 -2.41 -21.20 11.42
N ASP A 96 -3.24 -21.73 10.54
CA ASP A 96 -3.01 -23.01 9.87
C ASP A 96 -1.95 -22.89 8.76
N HIS A 97 -1.71 -21.66 8.30
CA HIS A 97 -0.79 -21.38 7.23
C HIS A 97 -0.24 -19.96 7.29
N VAL A 98 0.84 -19.71 6.56
CA VAL A 98 1.30 -18.37 6.23
C VAL A 98 1.67 -18.31 4.76
N VAL A 99 1.75 -17.10 4.21
CA VAL A 99 2.22 -16.89 2.84
C VAL A 99 3.56 -16.19 2.89
N VAL A 100 4.60 -16.81 2.36
CA VAL A 100 5.87 -16.14 2.12
C VAL A 100 5.93 -15.73 0.66
N ARG A 101 5.97 -14.43 0.42
CA ARG A 101 6.13 -13.86 -0.91
C ARG A 101 7.60 -13.53 -1.16
N PHE A 102 8.09 -13.92 -2.32
CA PHE A 102 9.44 -13.70 -2.79
C PHE A 102 9.40 -12.63 -3.86
N ILE A 103 10.24 -11.62 -3.71
CA ILE A 103 10.43 -10.57 -4.69
C ILE A 103 11.71 -10.88 -5.44
N ASN A 104 11.58 -11.27 -6.70
CA ASN A 104 12.71 -11.62 -7.55
C ASN A 104 13.46 -10.37 -8.05
N ASN A 105 14.65 -10.56 -8.62
CA ASN A 105 15.49 -9.44 -9.08
C ASN A 105 14.87 -8.59 -10.20
N ASP A 106 13.93 -9.15 -10.95
CA ASP A 106 13.15 -8.52 -12.00
C ASP A 106 11.79 -7.96 -11.49
N ASP A 107 11.60 -7.90 -10.17
CA ASP A 107 10.35 -7.48 -9.52
C ASP A 107 9.14 -8.41 -9.77
N ILE A 108 9.36 -9.56 -10.42
CA ILE A 108 8.36 -10.62 -10.50
C ILE A 108 8.18 -11.23 -9.10
N GLN A 109 6.93 -11.44 -8.72
CA GLN A 109 6.58 -11.98 -7.40
C GLN A 109 6.15 -13.44 -7.51
N SER A 110 6.66 -14.25 -6.58
CA SER A 110 6.25 -15.64 -6.40
C SER A 110 5.94 -15.90 -4.93
N GLU A 111 5.17 -16.94 -4.63
CA GLU A 111 4.73 -17.21 -3.27
C GLU A 111 4.82 -18.68 -2.89
N ALA A 112 5.01 -18.91 -1.59
CA ALA A 112 4.94 -20.20 -0.94
C ALA A 112 3.94 -20.14 0.21
N ILE A 113 2.91 -20.99 0.13
CA ILE A 113 1.97 -21.21 1.22
C ILE A 113 2.58 -22.26 2.14
N LEU A 114 2.96 -21.83 3.34
CA LEU A 114 3.60 -22.69 4.32
C LEU A 114 2.58 -23.21 5.32
N ARG A 115 2.61 -24.50 5.61
CA ARG A 115 1.78 -25.16 6.62
C ARG A 115 2.63 -26.12 7.44
N GLN A 116 2.09 -26.59 8.55
CA GLN A 116 2.71 -27.71 9.24
C GLN A 116 2.71 -28.98 8.39
N LEU A 117 3.67 -29.86 8.68
CA LEU A 117 3.58 -31.24 8.23
C LEU A 117 2.35 -31.92 8.87
N PRO A 118 1.74 -32.92 8.22
CA PRO A 118 0.56 -33.61 8.74
C PRO A 118 0.73 -34.17 10.15
N GLU A 119 1.91 -34.67 10.51
CA GLU A 119 2.20 -35.19 11.85
C GLU A 119 2.27 -34.11 12.95
N TYR A 120 2.32 -32.83 12.57
CA TYR A 120 2.35 -31.68 13.48
C TYR A 120 1.12 -30.78 13.32
N VAL A 121 0.01 -31.34 12.80
CA VAL A 121 -1.23 -30.57 12.54
C VAL A 121 -1.79 -29.89 13.80
N ASP A 122 -1.57 -30.48 14.98
CA ASP A 122 -2.02 -29.93 16.26
C ASP A 122 -1.11 -28.82 16.80
N THR A 123 0.06 -28.60 16.21
CA THR A 123 0.97 -27.50 16.55
C THR A 123 0.71 -26.33 15.61
N LEU A 124 0.11 -25.24 16.08
CA LEU A 124 -0.10 -24.07 15.21
C LEU A 124 1.21 -23.36 14.86
N LEU A 125 1.27 -22.75 13.67
CA LEU A 125 2.38 -21.84 13.34
C LEU A 125 2.38 -20.65 14.31
N GLY A 126 3.56 -20.24 14.75
CA GLY A 126 3.73 -19.08 15.64
C GLY A 126 4.38 -17.91 14.93
N ILE A 127 3.81 -16.72 15.11
CA ILE A 127 4.46 -15.46 14.74
C ILE A 127 4.80 -14.70 16.02
N GLN A 128 6.03 -14.22 16.14
CA GLN A 128 6.49 -13.39 17.25
C GLN A 128 7.24 -12.17 16.70
N GLN A 129 7.06 -11.00 17.33
CA GLN A 129 7.81 -9.80 16.97
C GLN A 129 8.95 -9.58 17.97
N SER A 130 10.19 -9.54 17.47
CA SER A 130 11.40 -9.18 18.24
C SER A 130 11.60 -9.99 19.54
N THR A 131 11.06 -11.20 19.60
CA THR A 131 11.23 -12.18 20.68
C THR A 131 11.22 -13.60 20.11
N ALA A 132 11.76 -14.53 20.87
CA ALA A 132 11.82 -15.96 20.55
C ALA A 132 11.44 -16.83 21.76
N ASP A 133 10.55 -16.36 22.66
CA ASP A 133 10.25 -16.98 23.97
C ASP A 133 10.03 -18.49 23.93
N THR A 134 9.38 -19.01 22.88
CA THR A 134 9.07 -20.45 22.73
C THR A 134 9.85 -21.15 21.62
N TYR A 135 10.77 -20.43 20.97
CA TYR A 135 11.61 -20.88 19.86
C TYR A 135 13.08 -20.71 20.22
N THR A 136 14.03 -21.06 19.35
CA THR A 136 15.45 -20.71 19.58
C THR A 136 15.71 -19.29 19.11
N ASP A 137 16.62 -18.58 19.78
CA ASP A 137 17.01 -17.24 19.36
C ASP A 137 17.54 -17.22 17.92
N PRO A 138 17.23 -16.17 17.14
CA PRO A 138 17.73 -16.02 15.78
C PRO A 138 19.26 -15.91 15.74
N MET A 139 19.89 -16.51 14.73
CA MET A 139 21.34 -16.55 14.67
C MET A 139 21.97 -15.23 14.21
N TYR A 140 21.24 -14.42 13.42
CA TYR A 140 21.79 -13.20 12.84
C TYR A 140 21.29 -11.89 13.46
N THR A 141 20.76 -11.90 14.69
CA THR A 141 20.34 -10.64 15.35
C THR A 141 21.46 -9.61 15.45
N ASP A 142 22.70 -10.04 15.70
CA ASP A 142 23.85 -9.12 15.83
C ASP A 142 24.25 -8.48 14.49
N ARG A 143 23.78 -9.04 13.37
CA ARG A 143 24.09 -8.57 12.01
C ARG A 143 22.95 -7.82 11.36
N PHE A 144 21.72 -8.28 11.57
CA PHE A 144 20.50 -7.73 10.97
C PHE A 144 19.61 -6.98 11.97
N GLY A 145 20.09 -6.80 13.20
CA GLY A 145 19.38 -6.11 14.26
C GLY A 145 18.43 -7.01 15.06
N HIS A 146 18.00 -6.48 16.21
CA HIS A 146 17.12 -7.17 17.16
C HIS A 146 15.63 -6.94 16.89
N LYS A 147 15.28 -6.22 15.81
CA LYS A 147 13.90 -6.05 15.36
C LYS A 147 13.65 -7.05 14.24
N PHE A 148 12.63 -7.90 14.39
CA PHE A 148 12.30 -8.93 13.41
C PHE A 148 10.89 -9.47 13.61
N LEU A 149 10.37 -10.17 12.60
CA LEU A 149 9.29 -11.14 12.77
C LEU A 149 9.88 -12.56 12.73
N LEU A 150 9.55 -13.38 13.70
CA LEU A 150 9.88 -14.80 13.76
C LEU A 150 8.64 -15.59 13.34
N LEU A 151 8.81 -16.49 12.38
CA LEU A 151 7.89 -17.56 12.03
C LEU A 151 8.45 -18.88 12.55
N GLY A 152 7.81 -19.45 13.57
CA GLY A 152 8.18 -20.73 14.13
C GLY A 152 7.20 -21.83 13.70
N PHE A 153 7.73 -23.01 13.39
CA PHE A 153 6.91 -24.19 13.08
C PHE A 153 6.81 -25.10 14.30
N LEU A 154 7.92 -25.49 14.93
CA LEU A 154 7.92 -26.29 16.16
C LEU A 154 8.48 -25.52 17.34
N HIS A 155 7.81 -25.62 18.49
CA HIS A 155 8.32 -25.10 19.75
C HIS A 155 9.61 -25.82 20.16
N ARG A 156 10.45 -25.15 20.96
CA ARG A 156 11.77 -25.65 21.37
C ARG A 156 11.74 -27.08 21.92
N ASP A 157 10.73 -27.41 22.74
CA ASP A 157 10.57 -28.71 23.40
C ASP A 157 10.13 -29.84 22.43
N GLN A 158 9.57 -29.48 21.29
CA GLN A 158 9.24 -30.41 20.21
C GLN A 158 10.41 -30.53 19.22
N ALA A 159 11.06 -29.41 18.93
CA ALA A 159 12.12 -29.30 17.94
C ALA A 159 13.44 -29.94 18.41
N ASN A 160 13.74 -30.00 19.72
CA ASN A 160 15.01 -30.54 20.25
C ASN A 160 15.18 -32.07 20.18
N ARG A 161 14.22 -32.79 19.59
CA ARG A 161 14.23 -34.26 19.53
C ARG A 161 15.21 -34.76 18.47
N LYS A 162 16.34 -35.30 18.93
CA LYS A 162 17.36 -35.92 18.08
C LYS A 162 16.80 -37.08 17.26
N SER A 163 17.27 -37.19 16.01
CA SER A 163 16.90 -38.20 15.01
C SER A 163 15.43 -38.18 14.57
N MET A 164 14.66 -37.15 14.94
CA MET A 164 13.29 -36.97 14.44
C MET A 164 13.28 -36.29 13.08
N SER A 165 12.39 -36.74 12.19
CA SER A 165 12.07 -35.99 10.98
C SER A 165 11.23 -34.77 11.34
N GLN A 166 11.59 -33.62 10.79
CA GLN A 166 10.92 -32.34 10.97
C GLN A 166 10.84 -31.64 9.62
N GLY A 167 10.09 -30.54 9.56
CA GLY A 167 9.93 -29.80 8.32
C GLY A 167 8.61 -29.05 8.26
N TRP A 168 8.19 -28.74 7.05
CA TRP A 168 6.95 -28.03 6.77
C TRP A 168 6.40 -28.42 5.39
N MET A 169 5.14 -28.07 5.15
CA MET A 169 4.54 -28.13 3.83
C MET A 169 4.75 -26.79 3.12
N SER A 170 5.08 -26.83 1.84
CA SER A 170 5.15 -25.65 0.96
C SER A 170 4.41 -25.91 -0.34
N ASN A 171 3.31 -25.19 -0.59
CA ASN A 171 2.45 -25.37 -1.76
C ASN A 171 2.07 -26.84 -2.02
N GLY A 172 1.75 -27.58 -0.96
CA GLY A 172 1.37 -29.01 -1.03
C GLY A 172 2.54 -30.00 -1.11
N ARG A 173 3.79 -29.53 -1.14
CA ARG A 173 4.98 -30.38 -1.10
C ARG A 173 5.57 -30.44 0.31
N GLU A 174 5.90 -31.63 0.77
CA GLU A 174 6.64 -31.84 2.01
C GLU A 174 8.12 -31.42 1.84
N ILE A 175 8.59 -30.56 2.73
CA ILE A 175 9.97 -30.12 2.84
C ILE A 175 10.50 -30.67 4.16
N ARG A 176 11.33 -31.72 4.10
CA ARG A 176 11.73 -32.51 5.28
C ARG A 176 13.23 -32.48 5.52
N TYR A 177 13.61 -32.59 6.78
CA TYR A 177 14.96 -32.88 7.24
C TYR A 177 14.94 -33.75 8.50
N THR A 178 16.10 -34.25 8.90
CA THR A 178 16.28 -34.98 10.16
C THR A 178 17.05 -34.09 11.13
N ASN A 179 16.53 -33.91 12.35
CA ASN A 179 17.28 -33.25 13.41
C ASN A 179 18.36 -34.19 13.97
N CYS A 180 19.50 -34.31 13.30
CA CYS A 180 20.53 -35.29 13.62
C CYS A 180 21.38 -34.96 14.87
N ASP A 181 21.35 -33.74 15.39
CA ASP A 181 22.14 -33.31 16.55
C ASP A 181 21.31 -32.92 17.77
N GLY A 182 19.99 -32.74 17.63
CA GLY A 182 19.08 -32.37 18.72
C GLY A 182 18.96 -30.85 18.94
N HIS A 183 19.51 -30.01 18.05
CA HIS A 183 19.32 -28.56 18.15
C HIS A 183 17.89 -28.17 17.81
N ALA A 184 17.29 -27.30 18.62
CA ALA A 184 15.87 -26.96 18.56
C ALA A 184 15.50 -25.92 17.48
N ASN A 185 16.40 -25.65 16.52
CA ASN A 185 16.16 -24.62 15.51
C ASN A 185 15.08 -25.11 14.55
N ASN A 186 13.99 -24.33 14.44
CA ASN A 186 12.84 -24.70 13.64
C ASN A 186 12.01 -23.44 13.27
N TYR A 187 12.66 -22.50 12.59
CA TYR A 187 12.08 -21.18 12.31
C TYR A 187 12.58 -20.53 11.02
N MET A 188 11.85 -19.50 10.60
CA MET A 188 12.28 -18.48 9.65
C MET A 188 12.17 -17.10 10.29
N ILE A 189 13.08 -16.19 9.98
CA ILE A 189 13.11 -14.82 10.51
C ILE A 189 13.05 -13.82 9.37
N PHE A 190 12.31 -12.74 9.58
CA PHE A 190 12.14 -11.63 8.65
C PHE A 190 12.65 -10.37 9.31
N TYR A 191 13.87 -9.98 8.94
CA TYR A 191 14.53 -8.78 9.43
C TYR A 191 14.15 -7.58 8.57
N PRO A 192 13.80 -6.43 9.17
CA PRO A 192 13.53 -5.19 8.44
C PRO A 192 14.74 -4.60 7.71
N ASP A 193 15.92 -5.15 7.97
CA ASP A 193 17.18 -4.44 7.94
C ASP A 193 17.73 -4.05 6.56
N VAL A 194 18.53 -2.98 6.64
CA VAL A 194 19.35 -2.20 5.71
C VAL A 194 20.87 -2.33 6.04
N GLY A 195 21.29 -3.34 6.80
CA GLY A 195 22.67 -3.54 7.25
C GLY A 195 23.63 -3.86 6.10
N VAL A 196 24.59 -2.96 5.88
CA VAL A 196 25.74 -3.15 4.99
C VAL A 196 26.78 -4.02 5.72
N GLY A 197 26.42 -5.27 5.99
CA GLY A 197 27.31 -6.27 6.58
C GLY A 197 27.67 -7.36 5.57
N ASP A 198 28.85 -7.96 5.76
CA ASP A 198 29.28 -9.15 5.02
C ASP A 198 28.19 -10.22 5.02
N LYS A 199 28.05 -10.93 3.89
CA LYS A 199 27.11 -12.04 3.78
C LYS A 199 27.39 -13.03 4.91
N PRO A 200 26.41 -13.33 5.79
CA PRO A 200 26.63 -14.29 6.86
C PRO A 200 26.99 -15.67 6.32
N SER A 201 27.53 -16.54 7.17
CA SER A 201 27.76 -17.95 6.83
C SER A 201 26.47 -18.58 6.27
N ASN A 202 26.59 -19.47 5.29
CA ASN A 202 25.43 -20.16 4.72
C ASN A 202 25.77 -21.63 4.58
N ILE A 203 24.96 -22.47 5.21
CA ILE A 203 25.04 -23.91 5.05
C ILE A 203 23.81 -24.31 4.23
N TYR A 204 24.03 -24.27 2.92
CA TYR A 204 22.99 -24.49 1.94
C TYR A 204 22.82 -26.00 1.70
N TYR A 205 21.78 -26.58 2.28
CA TYR A 205 21.38 -27.96 2.05
C TYR A 205 20.25 -28.05 1.01
N GLU A 206 20.01 -29.26 0.50
CA GLU A 206 18.97 -29.59 -0.49
C GLU A 206 17.56 -29.10 -0.07
N ILE A 207 17.30 -29.02 1.24
CA ILE A 207 16.04 -28.50 1.77
C ILE A 207 15.75 -27.05 1.34
N VAL A 208 16.79 -26.20 1.26
CA VAL A 208 16.63 -24.80 0.84
C VAL A 208 16.25 -24.74 -0.64
N THR A 209 16.93 -25.53 -1.48
CA THR A 209 16.61 -25.62 -2.92
C THR A 209 15.20 -26.14 -3.14
N THR A 210 14.81 -27.18 -2.40
CA THR A 210 13.48 -27.76 -2.49
C THR A 210 12.41 -26.74 -2.12
N TYR A 211 12.65 -25.96 -1.05
CA TYR A 211 11.78 -24.86 -0.65
C TYR A 211 11.68 -23.79 -1.74
N LEU A 212 12.80 -23.29 -2.25
CA LEU A 212 12.80 -22.27 -3.31
C LEU A 212 12.16 -22.78 -4.62
N ASN A 213 12.28 -24.06 -4.93
CA ASN A 213 11.66 -24.65 -6.12
C ASN A 213 10.16 -24.95 -5.94
N SER A 214 9.64 -24.91 -4.71
CA SER A 214 8.21 -25.12 -4.44
C SER A 214 7.36 -23.86 -4.68
N ARG A 215 7.98 -22.70 -4.92
CA ARG A 215 7.29 -21.42 -5.13
C ARG A 215 6.42 -21.46 -6.38
N ILE A 216 5.27 -20.78 -6.32
CA ILE A 216 4.35 -20.59 -7.46
C ILE A 216 4.31 -19.12 -7.84
N ALA A 217 3.98 -18.81 -9.10
CA ALA A 217 3.83 -17.42 -9.54
C ALA A 217 2.66 -16.75 -8.79
N THR A 218 2.90 -15.55 -8.27
CA THR A 218 1.82 -14.72 -7.71
C THR A 218 1.01 -14.11 -8.85
N LYS A 219 -0.30 -13.95 -8.67
CA LYS A 219 -1.14 -13.24 -9.65
C LYS A 219 -0.84 -11.74 -9.65
N LEU A 220 -0.88 -11.09 -10.82
CA LEU A 220 -0.44 -9.68 -10.97
C LEU A 220 -1.26 -8.72 -10.10
N GLU A 221 -2.56 -8.94 -9.97
CA GLU A 221 -3.46 -8.16 -9.11
C GLU A 221 -3.12 -8.26 -7.61
N HIS A 222 -2.31 -9.24 -7.22
CA HIS A 222 -1.86 -9.43 -5.85
C HIS A 222 -0.43 -8.92 -5.62
N TYR A 223 0.21 -8.34 -6.63
CA TYR A 223 1.56 -7.82 -6.49
C TYR A 223 1.58 -6.72 -5.44
N LEU A 224 2.59 -6.77 -4.57
CA LEU A 224 2.90 -5.67 -3.67
C LEU A 224 3.31 -4.47 -4.52
N SER A 225 2.51 -3.40 -4.47
CA SER A 225 2.74 -2.17 -5.25
C SER A 225 3.94 -1.35 -4.76
N ARG A 226 4.35 -1.54 -3.51
CA ARG A 226 5.52 -0.91 -2.88
C ARG A 226 6.51 -1.94 -2.36
N ILE A 227 7.04 -2.76 -3.28
CA ILE A 227 7.97 -3.86 -3.01
C ILE A 227 9.03 -3.53 -1.94
N TYR A 228 9.66 -2.35 -2.01
CA TYR A 228 10.72 -1.95 -1.08
C TYR A 228 10.28 -1.88 0.39
N GLU A 229 9.03 -1.48 0.68
CA GLU A 229 8.48 -1.38 2.04
C GLU A 229 8.27 -2.75 2.67
N PHE A 230 8.10 -3.79 1.84
CA PHE A 230 7.80 -5.15 2.27
C PHE A 230 8.98 -6.12 2.05
N ASN A 231 10.13 -5.62 1.61
CA ASN A 231 11.34 -6.41 1.38
C ASN A 231 12.09 -6.65 2.70
N TYR A 232 11.86 -7.80 3.32
CA TYR A 232 12.63 -8.31 4.45
C TYR A 232 13.85 -9.11 3.99
N THR A 233 14.92 -9.05 4.78
CA THR A 233 15.99 -10.05 4.73
C THR A 233 15.56 -11.28 5.54
N GLY A 234 15.67 -12.47 4.93
CA GLY A 234 15.28 -13.72 5.54
C GLY A 234 16.44 -14.46 6.19
N GLU A 235 16.21 -15.05 7.35
CA GLU A 235 16.98 -16.17 7.88
C GLU A 235 16.10 -17.42 7.89
N MET A 236 16.69 -18.56 7.61
CA MET A 236 16.07 -19.86 7.73
C MET A 236 16.99 -20.75 8.55
N HIS A 237 16.51 -21.23 9.70
CA HIS A 237 17.32 -22.04 10.61
C HIS A 237 16.55 -23.26 11.11
N PHE A 238 17.00 -24.41 10.65
CA PHE A 238 16.46 -25.73 10.91
C PHE A 238 17.60 -26.63 11.41
N GLY A 239 17.44 -27.17 12.62
CA GLY A 239 18.50 -27.85 13.37
C GLY A 239 18.97 -29.17 12.76
N GLY A 240 20.07 -29.71 13.28
CA GLY A 240 20.66 -30.96 12.80
C GLY A 240 21.07 -30.89 11.34
N CYS A 241 20.49 -31.80 10.55
CA CYS A 241 20.79 -31.97 9.14
C CYS A 241 19.81 -31.14 8.28
N GLY A 242 19.20 -30.12 8.89
CA GLY A 242 18.30 -29.17 8.25
C GLY A 242 19.07 -28.14 7.42
N ALA A 243 18.93 -26.87 7.76
CA ALA A 243 19.63 -25.80 7.04
C ALA A 243 19.83 -24.56 7.89
N LEU A 244 20.87 -23.83 7.55
CA LEU A 244 21.08 -22.47 7.99
C LEU A 244 21.35 -21.62 6.75
N SER A 245 20.40 -20.78 6.39
CA SER A 245 20.50 -19.99 5.17
C SER A 245 19.92 -18.60 5.33
N CYS A 246 20.37 -17.70 4.46
CA CYS A 246 19.91 -16.32 4.42
C CYS A 246 19.44 -15.96 3.01
N SER A 247 18.40 -15.12 2.90
CA SER A 247 17.80 -14.71 1.64
C SER A 247 18.79 -14.06 0.66
N ARG A 248 19.90 -13.49 1.17
CA ARG A 248 21.00 -12.95 0.36
C ARG A 248 21.69 -13.99 -0.54
N TYR A 249 21.43 -15.28 -0.34
CA TYR A 249 21.92 -16.39 -1.16
C TYR A 249 20.86 -16.97 -2.10
N TRP A 250 19.61 -16.53 -2.03
CA TRP A 250 18.49 -17.16 -2.73
C TRP A 250 18.18 -16.53 -4.10
N ASN A 251 19.03 -15.61 -4.57
CA ASN A 251 18.85 -14.85 -5.81
C ASN A 251 17.51 -14.10 -5.88
N ILE A 252 17.15 -13.42 -4.79
CA ILE A 252 15.93 -12.60 -4.64
C ILE A 252 16.30 -11.23 -4.05
N LYS A 253 15.46 -10.22 -4.29
CA LYS A 253 15.56 -8.90 -3.66
C LYS A 253 15.13 -8.91 -2.19
N GLY A 254 14.13 -9.72 -1.86
CA GLY A 254 13.56 -9.75 -0.53
C GLY A 254 12.42 -10.73 -0.37
N LEU A 255 11.93 -10.81 0.86
CA LEU A 255 10.77 -11.62 1.24
C LEU A 255 9.72 -10.72 1.86
N ALA A 256 8.44 -11.05 1.71
CA ALA A 256 7.35 -10.47 2.50
C ALA A 256 6.56 -11.58 3.17
N LEU A 257 6.18 -11.39 4.43
CA LEU A 257 5.37 -12.33 5.19
C LEU A 257 3.90 -11.88 5.19
N GLY A 258 3.05 -12.68 4.58
CA GLY A 258 1.60 -12.53 4.56
C GLY A 258 0.97 -13.35 5.68
N LEU A 259 0.27 -12.65 6.57
CA LEU A 259 -0.44 -13.20 7.72
C LEU A 259 -1.92 -13.42 7.37
N PRO A 260 -2.39 -14.66 7.27
CA PRO A 260 -3.77 -14.95 6.97
C PRO A 260 -4.71 -14.54 8.10
N PHE A 261 -5.86 -14.02 7.71
CA PHE A 261 -6.98 -13.77 8.61
C PHE A 261 -8.29 -14.25 7.99
N ARG A 262 -9.27 -14.52 8.86
CA ARG A 262 -10.63 -14.85 8.48
C ARG A 262 -11.59 -14.00 9.29
N SER A 263 -12.29 -13.10 8.62
CA SER A 263 -13.40 -12.39 9.25
C SER A 263 -14.54 -13.39 9.47
N LEU A 264 -14.90 -13.64 10.71
CA LEU A 264 -16.04 -14.50 11.03
C LEU A 264 -17.33 -13.74 10.66
N PRO A 265 -18.17 -14.27 9.75
CA PRO A 265 -19.45 -13.66 9.45
C PRO A 265 -20.32 -13.69 10.72
N GLY A 266 -20.53 -12.51 11.33
CA GLY A 266 -21.54 -12.31 12.36
C GLY A 266 -21.08 -12.10 13.81
N ASN A 267 -19.78 -12.14 14.14
CA ASN A 267 -19.33 -12.04 15.55
C ASN A 267 -18.66 -10.72 15.97
N HIS A 268 -18.59 -9.71 15.11
CA HIS A 268 -18.09 -8.39 15.51
C HIS A 268 -18.94 -7.71 16.60
N SER A 269 -20.13 -8.25 16.89
CA SER A 269 -20.93 -7.84 18.05
C SER A 269 -20.43 -8.42 19.37
N ASP A 270 -19.75 -9.56 19.43
CA ASP A 270 -19.61 -10.31 20.69
C ASP A 270 -18.29 -10.05 21.41
N THR A 271 -17.18 -9.85 20.67
CA THR A 271 -15.91 -9.43 21.28
C THR A 271 -15.91 -7.94 21.65
N TYR A 272 -16.76 -7.12 21.01
CA TYR A 272 -17.03 -5.73 21.42
C TYR A 272 -18.21 -5.58 22.39
N LYS A 273 -18.98 -6.64 22.68
CA LYS A 273 -20.09 -6.62 23.66
C LYS A 273 -19.62 -6.55 25.10
N GLN A 274 -18.35 -6.80 25.41
CA GLN A 274 -17.82 -6.54 26.77
C GLN A 274 -17.68 -5.04 27.10
N LEU A 275 -18.08 -4.14 26.20
CA LEU A 275 -18.21 -2.70 26.45
C LEU A 275 -19.66 -2.18 26.32
N LYS A 276 -20.69 -3.04 26.35
CA LYS A 276 -22.08 -2.55 26.29
C LYS A 276 -22.72 -2.43 27.68
N ASP A 277 -23.16 -1.21 27.96
CA ASP A 277 -24.50 -0.93 28.51
C ASP A 277 -25.00 0.42 27.94
N PRO A 278 -26.32 0.71 27.91
CA PRO A 278 -27.21 0.20 26.86
C PRO A 278 -27.94 1.33 26.12
N LEU A 279 -28.17 1.15 24.80
CA LEU A 279 -29.36 1.58 24.04
C LEU A 279 -29.10 1.27 22.57
N SER A 280 -29.63 0.13 22.10
CA SER A 280 -29.53 -0.31 20.71
C SER A 280 -30.83 -0.03 19.99
N TRP A 281 -30.80 0.88 19.01
CA TRP A 281 -31.76 0.95 17.90
C TRP A 281 -31.00 1.11 16.58
N PRO A 282 -31.54 0.62 15.44
CA PRO A 282 -30.81 0.59 14.18
C PRO A 282 -30.96 1.93 13.44
N CYS A 283 -29.84 2.53 13.01
CA CYS A 283 -29.89 3.69 12.11
C CYS A 283 -29.89 3.24 10.64
N PRO A 284 -30.91 3.62 9.84
CA PRO A 284 -30.79 3.76 8.39
C PRO A 284 -30.33 5.19 8.03
N CYS A 285 -30.04 5.44 6.74
CA CYS A 285 -29.65 6.70 6.06
C CYS A 285 -28.12 6.90 5.97
N ALA A 286 -27.44 7.04 4.83
CA ALA A 286 -27.71 7.60 3.50
C ALA A 286 -27.89 9.14 3.45
N ILE A 287 -26.91 9.79 2.79
CA ILE A 287 -26.89 11.09 2.08
C ILE A 287 -26.35 12.36 2.83
N SER A 288 -25.31 12.88 2.17
CA SER A 288 -24.79 14.25 1.91
C SER A 288 -24.30 15.21 3.00
N ASP A 289 -23.22 15.89 2.59
CA ASP A 289 -22.74 17.23 2.97
C ASP A 289 -22.11 17.45 4.35
N VAL A 290 -20.81 17.15 4.45
CA VAL A 290 -19.85 17.97 5.23
C VAL A 290 -18.50 18.05 4.50
N ILE A 291 -18.45 18.86 3.44
CA ILE A 291 -17.21 19.34 2.81
C ILE A 291 -16.87 20.68 3.44
N ALA A 292 -15.85 20.72 4.31
CA ALA A 292 -15.06 21.94 4.62
C ALA A 292 -13.95 21.72 5.67
N GLN A 293 -14.03 20.70 6.53
CA GLN A 293 -13.03 20.50 7.61
C GLN A 293 -11.99 19.40 7.35
N VAL A 294 -12.16 18.58 6.31
CA VAL A 294 -11.29 17.41 6.02
C VAL A 294 -9.95 17.80 5.37
N THR A 295 -9.81 19.02 4.83
CA THR A 295 -8.64 19.40 4.03
C THR A 295 -7.39 19.73 4.86
N ARG A 296 -7.49 19.97 6.17
CA ARG A 296 -6.31 20.30 7.01
C ARG A 296 -5.64 19.12 7.70
N LEU A 297 -6.31 17.96 7.82
CA LEU A 297 -5.78 16.82 8.59
C LEU A 297 -5.10 15.74 7.75
N ARG A 298 -5.30 15.71 6.43
CA ARG A 298 -4.77 14.63 5.56
C ARG A 298 -3.33 14.84 5.04
N CYS A 299 -2.75 16.02 5.19
CA CYS A 299 -1.37 16.25 4.72
C CYS A 299 -0.29 15.68 5.66
N ALA A 300 -0.61 15.42 6.93
CA ALA A 300 0.37 14.93 7.90
C ALA A 300 0.69 13.42 7.76
N GLU A 301 -0.13 12.64 7.05
CA GLU A 301 -0.02 11.17 7.02
C GLU A 301 0.75 10.59 5.82
N LEU A 302 1.08 11.39 4.80
CA LEU A 302 1.83 10.93 3.61
C LEU A 302 3.36 11.07 3.77
N CYS A 303 3.80 11.10 5.02
CA CYS A 303 4.90 11.95 5.40
C CYS A 303 6.09 11.23 6.06
N THR A 304 6.48 10.08 5.52
CA THR A 304 7.56 9.30 6.16
C THR A 304 8.62 8.76 5.21
N GLU A 305 8.63 9.09 3.92
CA GLU A 305 9.68 8.58 3.01
C GLU A 305 10.31 9.62 2.09
N ARG A 306 11.64 9.71 2.19
CA ARG A 306 12.55 10.40 1.27
C ARG A 306 12.51 9.75 -0.12
N THR A 307 11.48 10.05 -0.88
CA THR A 307 11.46 9.86 -2.33
C THR A 307 11.12 11.18 -2.99
N GLU A 308 12.06 11.70 -3.77
CA GLU A 308 11.82 12.87 -4.63
C GLU A 308 10.72 12.51 -5.63
N CYS A 309 9.48 12.85 -5.28
CA CYS A 309 8.32 12.67 -6.14
C CYS A 309 8.04 14.00 -6.84
N MET A 310 8.46 14.12 -8.10
CA MET A 310 7.97 15.19 -8.98
C MET A 310 6.63 14.72 -9.55
N THR A 311 5.54 15.34 -9.13
CA THR A 311 4.20 15.04 -9.65
C THR A 311 3.69 16.25 -10.43
N PHE A 312 3.38 16.05 -11.71
CA PHE A 312 2.81 17.08 -12.56
C PHE A 312 1.29 17.03 -12.43
N ALA A 313 0.67 18.17 -12.18
CA ALA A 313 -0.76 18.38 -12.22
C ALA A 313 -1.13 19.30 -13.37
N ILE A 314 -2.22 18.93 -14.03
CA ILE A 314 -2.68 19.63 -15.20
C ILE A 314 -4.11 20.07 -14.99
N ASP A 315 -4.38 21.36 -15.23
CA ASP A 315 -5.71 21.91 -15.12
C ASP A 315 -6.57 21.55 -16.35
N GLY A 316 -7.88 21.42 -16.12
CA GLY A 316 -8.87 21.18 -17.15
C GLY A 316 -9.95 22.23 -17.07
N ALA A 317 -9.96 23.13 -18.04
CA ALA A 317 -11.02 24.11 -18.23
C ALA A 317 -12.12 23.53 -19.14
N ASN A 318 -13.38 23.78 -18.75
CA ASN A 318 -14.60 23.33 -19.41
C ASN A 318 -14.52 23.33 -20.95
N SER A 319 -14.49 22.14 -21.55
CA SER A 319 -14.91 21.95 -22.93
C SER A 319 -16.30 21.31 -22.95
N SER A 320 -17.29 22.02 -23.48
CA SER A 320 -18.65 21.49 -23.63
C SER A 320 -18.65 20.42 -24.73
N SER A 321 -18.40 19.16 -24.37
CA SER A 321 -18.62 18.04 -25.28
C SER A 321 -19.94 17.34 -24.93
N THR A 322 -20.88 17.38 -25.87
CA THR A 322 -22.14 16.65 -25.81
C THR A 322 -21.85 15.19 -26.19
N PHE A 323 -21.82 14.29 -25.22
CA PHE A 323 -21.71 12.85 -25.49
C PHE A 323 -23.07 12.15 -25.35
N GLY A 324 -23.51 11.57 -26.46
CA GLY A 324 -24.69 10.72 -26.56
C GLY A 324 -24.47 9.33 -25.96
N SER A 325 -25.57 8.77 -25.48
CA SER A 325 -25.73 7.47 -24.81
C SER A 325 -25.14 6.27 -25.56
N GLY A 326 -24.55 5.32 -24.83
CA GLY A 326 -24.65 3.90 -25.22
C GLY A 326 -23.53 2.91 -24.89
N ILE A 327 -22.39 3.29 -24.30
CA ILE A 327 -21.31 2.32 -24.00
C ILE A 327 -20.70 2.61 -22.63
N SER A 328 -20.63 1.59 -21.76
CA SER A 328 -19.92 1.62 -20.48
C SER A 328 -18.41 1.74 -20.72
N ARG A 329 -17.94 2.96 -20.97
CA ARG A 329 -16.52 3.29 -21.05
C ARG A 329 -16.06 3.85 -19.71
N LYS A 330 -14.88 3.44 -19.25
CA LYS A 330 -14.23 4.07 -18.09
C LYS A 330 -13.69 5.45 -18.48
N PRO A 331 -13.62 6.39 -17.53
CA PRO A 331 -13.04 7.71 -17.78
C PRO A 331 -11.56 7.59 -18.14
N ARG A 332 -11.12 8.45 -19.06
CA ARG A 332 -9.73 8.52 -19.54
C ARG A 332 -8.95 9.70 -18.95
N SER A 333 -9.66 10.67 -18.40
CA SER A 333 -9.08 11.79 -17.66
C SER A 333 -9.87 12.07 -16.38
N CYS A 334 -9.32 12.88 -15.49
CA CYS A 334 -10.08 13.37 -14.33
C CYS A 334 -11.28 14.20 -14.78
N GLU A 335 -11.16 15.00 -15.84
CA GLU A 335 -12.27 15.77 -16.42
C GLU A 335 -13.37 14.84 -16.95
N GLU A 336 -13.01 13.77 -17.68
CA GLU A 336 -14.00 12.77 -18.07
C GLU A 336 -14.65 12.14 -16.83
N SER A 337 -13.87 11.76 -15.81
CA SER A 337 -14.40 11.21 -14.55
C SER A 337 -15.43 12.16 -13.92
N LEU A 338 -15.15 13.47 -13.93
CA LEU A 338 -16.07 14.50 -13.47
C LEU A 338 -17.35 14.56 -14.34
N ALA A 339 -17.22 14.45 -15.67
CA ALA A 339 -18.35 14.40 -16.59
C ALA A 339 -19.21 13.12 -16.42
N PHE A 340 -18.61 12.01 -15.98
CA PHE A 340 -19.32 10.80 -15.55
C PHE A 340 -20.00 10.93 -14.17
N GLY A 341 -19.89 12.09 -13.52
CA GLY A 341 -20.49 12.36 -12.21
C GLY A 341 -19.60 11.97 -11.03
N ASN A 342 -18.37 11.51 -11.25
CA ASN A 342 -17.41 11.25 -10.17
C ASN A 342 -16.71 12.56 -9.79
N ASN A 343 -17.23 13.21 -8.75
CA ASN A 343 -16.70 14.48 -8.24
C ASN A 343 -15.77 14.32 -7.02
N PHE A 344 -15.39 13.09 -6.66
CA PHE A 344 -14.56 12.84 -5.47
C PHE A 344 -13.07 13.07 -5.73
N THR A 345 -12.45 13.98 -4.98
CA THR A 345 -10.98 14.15 -4.94
C THR A 345 -10.33 12.92 -4.31
N GLY A 346 -9.47 12.22 -5.04
CA GLY A 346 -8.88 10.98 -4.57
C GLY A 346 -8.18 10.19 -5.67
N ILE A 347 -7.98 8.89 -5.42
CA ILE A 347 -7.35 7.98 -6.38
C ILE A 347 -8.41 7.47 -7.36
N HIS A 348 -8.13 7.60 -8.66
CA HIS A 348 -8.99 7.13 -9.75
C HIS A 348 -8.26 6.12 -10.61
N THR A 349 -9.01 5.11 -11.08
CA THR A 349 -8.55 4.21 -12.15
C THR A 349 -9.07 4.72 -13.48
N LEU A 350 -8.17 5.22 -14.32
CA LEU A 350 -8.48 5.66 -15.67
C LEU A 350 -8.10 4.58 -16.67
N GLN A 351 -8.57 4.73 -17.90
CA GLN A 351 -8.28 3.82 -19.00
C GLN A 351 -7.78 4.59 -20.22
N SER A 352 -6.72 4.15 -20.88
CA SER A 352 -6.24 4.71 -22.15
C SER A 352 -7.00 4.14 -23.36
N LEU A 353 -6.81 4.71 -24.56
CA LEU A 353 -7.44 4.27 -25.82
C LEU A 353 -7.10 2.83 -26.20
N ASP A 354 -5.89 2.36 -25.87
CA ASP A 354 -5.47 0.97 -26.04
C ASP A 354 -6.09 0.01 -25.01
N GLY A 355 -6.82 0.56 -24.03
CA GLY A 355 -7.51 -0.18 -22.98
C GLY A 355 -6.68 -0.42 -21.71
N ALA A 356 -5.42 0.04 -21.65
CA ALA A 356 -4.59 -0.08 -20.45
C ALA A 356 -5.20 0.75 -19.30
N LYS A 357 -5.09 0.24 -18.08
CA LYS A 357 -5.61 0.90 -16.88
C LYS A 357 -4.46 1.49 -16.09
N TYR A 358 -4.56 2.75 -15.72
CA TYR A 358 -3.59 3.41 -14.86
C TYR A 358 -4.27 4.11 -13.69
N ILE A 359 -3.52 4.22 -12.61
CA ILE A 359 -3.96 4.85 -11.37
C ILE A 359 -3.41 6.27 -11.35
N THR A 360 -4.31 7.24 -11.18
CA THR A 360 -4.00 8.66 -11.06
C THR A 360 -4.62 9.21 -9.79
N PHE A 361 -4.13 10.34 -9.30
CA PHE A 361 -4.86 11.13 -8.31
C PHE A 361 -5.59 12.28 -9.02
N CYS A 362 -6.88 12.40 -8.80
CA CYS A 362 -7.70 13.50 -9.30
C CYS A 362 -8.04 14.43 -8.15
N GLN A 363 -7.84 15.73 -8.34
CA GLN A 363 -8.32 16.75 -7.42
C GLN A 363 -9.31 17.66 -8.13
N PHE A 364 -10.52 17.71 -7.62
CA PHE A 364 -11.59 18.52 -8.19
C PHE A 364 -11.82 19.78 -7.37
N ASP A 365 -11.99 20.91 -8.06
CA ASP A 365 -12.61 22.10 -7.50
C ASP A 365 -14.09 22.11 -7.88
N HIS A 366 -14.94 21.93 -6.87
CA HIS A 366 -16.39 21.86 -7.05
C HIS A 366 -17.02 23.20 -7.47
N VAL A 367 -16.35 24.32 -7.21
CA VAL A 367 -16.85 25.67 -7.52
C VAL A 367 -16.58 26.01 -8.98
N THR A 368 -15.36 25.77 -9.44
CA THR A 368 -14.95 26.06 -10.83
C THR A 368 -15.27 24.92 -11.80
N ARG A 369 -15.61 23.74 -11.27
CA ARG A 369 -15.73 22.47 -12.02
C ARG A 369 -14.46 22.11 -12.79
N THR A 370 -13.30 22.52 -12.26
CA THR A 370 -12.01 22.14 -12.83
C THR A 370 -11.39 20.98 -12.05
N GLY A 371 -10.45 20.27 -12.68
CA GLY A 371 -9.83 19.09 -12.11
C GLY A 371 -8.35 19.02 -12.44
N LEU A 372 -7.53 18.78 -11.43
CA LEU A 372 -6.11 18.49 -11.59
C LEU A 372 -5.89 16.98 -11.71
N THR A 373 -5.18 16.56 -12.77
CA THR A 373 -4.74 15.18 -12.95
C THR A 373 -3.28 15.02 -12.52
N PHE A 374 -3.03 14.24 -11.47
CA PHE A 374 -1.70 13.97 -10.94
C PHE A 374 -1.19 12.59 -11.37
N VAL A 375 -0.27 12.58 -12.33
CA VAL A 375 0.30 11.34 -12.87
C VAL A 375 1.50 10.89 -12.04
N SER A 376 1.46 9.64 -11.55
CA SER A 376 2.57 9.05 -10.81
C SER A 376 3.73 8.63 -11.73
N LYS A 377 4.94 8.50 -11.16
CA LYS A 377 6.11 7.91 -11.85
C LYS A 377 5.78 6.59 -12.54
N TYR A 378 5.00 5.72 -11.88
CA TYR A 378 4.60 4.43 -12.44
C TYR A 378 3.65 4.57 -13.62
N GLY A 379 2.77 5.58 -13.60
CA GLY A 379 1.95 5.95 -14.76
C GLY A 379 2.82 6.24 -15.98
N VAL A 380 3.86 7.07 -15.79
CA VAL A 380 4.81 7.47 -16.85
C VAL A 380 5.71 6.31 -17.31
N GLN A 381 6.07 5.40 -16.40
CA GLN A 381 7.00 4.32 -16.69
C GLN A 381 6.35 3.15 -17.44
N TYR A 382 5.07 2.86 -17.17
CA TYR A 382 4.45 1.61 -17.64
C TYR A 382 3.28 1.80 -18.62
N ASN A 383 2.79 3.02 -18.82
CA ASN A 383 1.63 3.26 -19.68
C ASN A 383 1.93 4.37 -20.68
N GLU A 384 1.40 4.27 -21.90
CA GLU A 384 1.30 5.44 -22.78
C GLU A 384 0.17 6.32 -22.25
N LEU A 385 0.54 7.51 -21.77
CA LEU A 385 -0.40 8.45 -21.19
C LEU A 385 -1.01 9.30 -22.30
N GLU A 386 -2.32 9.47 -22.24
CA GLU A 386 -3.05 10.36 -23.14
C GLU A 386 -2.91 11.80 -22.68
N LEU A 387 -1.68 12.30 -22.74
CA LEU A 387 -1.34 13.59 -22.15
C LEU A 387 -2.17 14.72 -22.73
N ASP A 388 -2.60 14.67 -24.00
CA ASP A 388 -3.46 15.69 -24.58
C ASP A 388 -4.88 15.73 -23.96
N LEU A 389 -5.38 14.61 -23.45
CA LEU A 389 -6.68 14.52 -22.75
C LEU A 389 -6.56 14.82 -21.26
N MET A 390 -5.35 14.68 -20.72
CA MET A 390 -5.03 15.12 -19.36
C MET A 390 -4.62 16.60 -19.34
N PHE A 391 -4.11 17.13 -20.46
CA PHE A 391 -3.51 18.46 -20.64
C PHE A 391 -4.38 19.44 -21.43
N THR A 392 -5.54 19.69 -20.85
CA THR A 392 -6.65 20.47 -21.41
C THR A 392 -6.47 21.99 -21.21
N ASP A 393 -6.04 22.44 -20.02
CA ASP A 393 -5.56 23.82 -19.83
C ASP A 393 -4.04 23.84 -20.03
N ARG A 394 -3.63 24.56 -21.08
CA ARG A 394 -2.22 24.69 -21.49
C ARG A 394 -1.58 26.02 -21.08
N GLY A 395 -2.30 26.85 -20.33
CA GLY A 395 -1.83 28.15 -19.85
C GLY A 395 -0.99 28.05 -18.59
N HIS A 396 -1.21 27.01 -17.79
CA HIS A 396 -0.48 26.79 -16.55
C HIS A 396 -0.40 25.30 -16.17
N VAL A 397 0.59 24.97 -15.35
CA VAL A 397 0.80 23.62 -14.80
C VAL A 397 1.01 23.75 -13.32
N VAL A 398 0.34 22.91 -12.54
CA VAL A 398 0.59 22.83 -11.10
C VAL A 398 1.63 21.76 -10.88
N VAL A 399 2.79 22.11 -10.35
CA VAL A 399 3.78 21.14 -9.91
C VAL A 399 3.66 21.01 -8.41
N ARG A 400 3.41 19.79 -7.94
CA ARG A 400 3.35 19.50 -6.51
C ARG A 400 4.64 18.80 -6.10
N PHE A 401 5.33 19.41 -5.16
CA PHE A 401 6.52 18.85 -4.53
C PHE A 401 6.12 18.21 -3.21
N LEU A 402 6.61 16.99 -3.00
CA LEU A 402 6.64 16.40 -1.67
C LEU A 402 7.92 16.88 -0.98
N ASN A 403 7.78 17.71 0.04
CA ASN A 403 8.93 18.21 0.80
C ASN A 403 9.51 17.10 1.69
N ASN A 404 10.72 17.28 2.22
CA ASN A 404 11.35 16.31 3.13
C ASN A 404 10.63 16.18 4.48
N ASP A 405 9.95 17.24 4.90
CA ASP A 405 9.01 17.26 6.02
C ASP A 405 7.59 16.94 5.58
N CYS A 406 7.45 16.54 4.30
CA CYS A 406 6.30 15.95 3.62
C CYS A 406 4.96 16.64 3.82
N THR A 407 5.10 17.92 4.12
CA THR A 407 4.25 18.95 3.57
C THR A 407 4.30 18.88 2.04
N GLN A 408 3.19 19.25 1.42
CA GLN A 408 3.12 19.41 -0.02
C GLN A 408 3.27 20.90 -0.30
N SER A 409 4.24 21.27 -1.13
CA SER A 409 4.29 22.60 -1.71
C SER A 409 3.81 22.52 -3.16
N GLU A 410 3.13 23.58 -3.59
CA GLU A 410 2.64 23.69 -4.95
C GLU A 410 3.28 24.90 -5.60
N ALA A 411 3.79 24.71 -6.81
CA ALA A 411 4.14 25.81 -7.69
C ALA A 411 3.17 25.78 -8.87
N VAL A 412 2.48 26.89 -9.10
CA VAL A 412 1.80 27.11 -10.37
C VAL A 412 2.83 27.67 -11.33
N LEU A 413 3.24 26.84 -12.28
CA LEU A 413 4.07 27.24 -13.39
C LEU A 413 3.16 27.79 -14.47
N ALA A 414 3.11 29.12 -14.56
CA ALA A 414 2.44 29.81 -15.64
C ALA A 414 3.46 30.29 -16.68
N GLN A 415 2.99 30.40 -17.91
CA GLN A 415 3.78 31.01 -18.95
C GLN A 415 3.93 32.52 -18.70
N LEU A 416 5.10 33.10 -19.00
CA LEU A 416 5.26 34.56 -19.03
C LEU A 416 4.19 35.17 -19.94
N GLN A 417 3.58 36.28 -19.52
CA GLN A 417 2.47 36.93 -20.24
C GLN A 417 2.77 37.17 -21.73
N GLN A 418 4.02 37.52 -22.07
CA GLN A 418 4.46 37.73 -23.45
C GLN A 418 4.39 36.48 -24.34
N TYR A 419 4.27 35.29 -23.77
CA TYR A 419 4.11 34.04 -24.49
C TYR A 419 2.76 33.36 -24.28
N ALA A 420 1.80 33.94 -23.54
CA ALA A 420 0.51 33.30 -23.22
C ALA A 420 -0.31 32.80 -24.42
N HIS A 421 0.07 33.18 -25.65
CA HIS A 421 -0.49 32.71 -26.92
C HIS A 421 0.14 31.39 -27.44
N ILE A 422 1.21 30.89 -26.82
CA ILE A 422 1.91 29.66 -27.20
C ILE A 422 1.59 28.60 -26.14
N PRO A 423 0.71 27.62 -26.40
CA PRO A 423 0.33 26.64 -25.39
C PRO A 423 1.55 25.86 -24.89
N LEU A 424 1.61 25.60 -23.59
CA LEU A 424 2.55 24.63 -23.05
C LEU A 424 2.28 23.27 -23.68
N GLY A 425 3.34 22.52 -23.97
CA GLY A 425 3.19 21.16 -24.42
C GLY A 425 3.87 20.20 -23.45
N ILE A 426 3.34 18.99 -23.43
CA ILE A 426 3.83 17.90 -22.60
C ILE A 426 4.10 16.68 -23.51
N GLN A 427 5.20 15.99 -23.28
CA GLN A 427 5.59 14.79 -24.02
C GLN A 427 6.05 13.71 -23.05
N GLN A 428 5.84 12.45 -23.42
CA GLN A 428 6.30 11.29 -22.66
C GLN A 428 7.37 10.55 -23.45
N ASN A 429 8.52 10.30 -22.83
CA ASN A 429 9.61 9.46 -23.34
C ASN A 429 10.14 9.89 -24.73
N THR A 430 9.83 11.11 -25.15
CA THR A 430 10.25 11.69 -26.43
C THR A 430 10.48 13.19 -26.29
N SER A 431 11.36 13.73 -27.12
CA SER A 431 11.60 15.16 -27.25
C SER A 431 11.34 15.65 -28.67
N ILE A 432 10.48 14.95 -29.43
CA ILE A 432 10.12 15.39 -30.79
C ILE A 432 9.55 16.80 -30.69
N ASN A 433 10.17 17.74 -31.41
CA ASN A 433 9.90 19.18 -31.33
C ASN A 433 10.29 19.84 -30.01
N TYR A 434 11.18 19.28 -29.19
CA TYR A 434 11.68 19.93 -27.98
C TYR A 434 13.20 19.77 -27.86
N THR A 435 13.81 20.60 -27.03
CA THR A 435 15.22 20.42 -26.70
C THR A 435 15.39 19.16 -25.87
N ASN A 436 16.28 18.28 -26.31
CA ASN A 436 16.60 17.04 -25.59
C ASN A 436 17.03 17.34 -24.14
N PRO A 437 16.49 16.63 -23.13
CA PRO A 437 16.96 16.78 -21.75
C PRO A 437 18.45 16.39 -21.68
N LYS A 438 19.27 17.23 -21.04
CA LYS A 438 20.73 17.01 -20.97
C LYS A 438 21.16 15.76 -20.18
N PHE A 439 20.25 15.10 -19.47
CA PHE A 439 20.56 14.00 -18.54
C PHE A 439 19.85 12.67 -18.85
N THR A 440 19.28 12.50 -20.04
CA THR A 440 18.52 11.27 -20.38
C THR A 440 19.33 9.97 -20.27
N SER A 441 20.65 10.03 -20.45
CA SER A 441 21.52 8.83 -20.33
C SER A 441 21.62 8.26 -18.90
N ASN A 442 21.36 9.08 -17.87
CA ASN A 442 21.60 8.70 -16.47
C ASN A 442 20.30 8.34 -15.72
N PHE A 443 19.13 8.77 -16.22
CA PHE A 443 17.84 8.62 -15.53
C PHE A 443 16.89 7.62 -16.21
N GLY A 444 17.37 6.91 -17.24
CA GLY A 444 16.57 5.96 -18.02
C GLY A 444 15.77 6.64 -19.14
N ALA A 445 15.24 5.84 -20.07
CA ALA A 445 14.50 6.32 -21.25
C ALA A 445 13.09 6.86 -20.93
N GLN A 446 12.76 7.05 -19.66
CA GLN A 446 11.40 7.33 -19.20
C GLN A 446 11.31 8.68 -18.50
N PHE A 447 10.62 9.63 -19.10
CA PHE A 447 10.49 11.00 -18.60
C PHE A 447 9.20 11.65 -19.11
N LEU A 448 8.68 12.60 -18.34
CA LEU A 448 7.74 13.61 -18.85
C LEU A 448 8.53 14.88 -19.13
N LEU A 449 8.36 15.40 -20.33
CA LEU A 449 8.93 16.66 -20.77
C LEU A 449 7.82 17.71 -20.83
N LEU A 450 7.92 18.72 -19.99
CA LEU A 450 7.09 19.92 -20.07
C LEU A 450 7.91 21.05 -20.68
N GLY A 451 7.39 21.71 -21.71
CA GLY A 451 8.10 22.85 -22.29
C GLY A 451 7.41 23.49 -23.47
N PHE A 452 8.18 24.34 -24.16
CA PHE A 452 7.75 24.97 -25.41
C PHE A 452 8.22 24.12 -26.59
N PRO A 453 7.32 23.76 -27.52
CA PRO A 453 7.76 23.11 -28.74
C PRO A 453 8.64 24.09 -29.54
N HIS A 454 9.64 23.56 -30.23
CA HIS A 454 10.44 24.22 -31.25
C HIS A 454 9.49 24.69 -32.36
N ASN A 455 9.00 25.91 -32.24
CA ASN A 455 8.43 26.66 -33.34
C ASN A 455 9.42 27.74 -33.80
N ASP A 456 9.26 28.24 -35.02
CA ASP A 456 10.13 29.26 -35.62
C ASP A 456 10.20 30.57 -34.82
N GLN A 457 9.29 30.81 -33.87
CA GLN A 457 9.30 32.00 -33.02
C GLN A 457 10.13 31.82 -31.74
N ALA A 458 10.23 30.61 -31.20
CA ALA A 458 10.97 30.29 -29.98
C ALA A 458 12.50 30.41 -30.17
N ASN A 459 13.02 30.19 -31.39
CA ASN A 459 14.45 30.17 -31.69
C ASN A 459 15.07 31.55 -32.02
N LYS A 460 14.34 32.66 -31.86
CA LYS A 460 14.94 34.00 -32.06
C LYS A 460 15.95 34.29 -30.95
N LYS A 461 17.24 34.36 -31.32
CA LYS A 461 18.36 34.77 -30.45
C LYS A 461 17.99 36.02 -29.64
N GLY A 462 18.03 35.91 -28.31
CA GLY A 462 17.81 37.02 -27.39
C GLY A 462 16.47 37.02 -26.65
N MET A 463 15.57 36.07 -26.91
CA MET A 463 14.32 35.96 -26.17
C MET A 463 14.49 35.10 -24.91
N LEU A 464 14.26 35.70 -23.73
CA LEU A 464 14.14 35.00 -22.46
C LEU A 464 12.87 34.15 -22.49
N GLN A 465 13.02 32.83 -22.64
CA GLN A 465 11.96 31.87 -22.37
C GLN A 465 12.02 31.51 -20.88
N GLY A 466 10.88 31.56 -20.20
CA GLY A 466 10.82 31.29 -18.77
C GLY A 466 9.40 30.93 -18.35
N LEU A 467 9.32 30.06 -17.34
CA LEU A 467 8.13 29.85 -16.55
C LEU A 467 8.21 30.80 -15.35
N VAL A 468 7.09 31.41 -14.98
CA VAL A 468 6.99 32.15 -13.73
C VAL A 468 6.33 31.24 -12.71
N SER A 469 6.95 31.12 -11.54
CA SER A 469 6.31 30.56 -10.35
C SER A 469 5.81 31.73 -9.51
N ASN A 470 4.56 31.67 -9.07
CA ASN A 470 4.10 32.59 -8.03
C ASN A 470 4.81 32.22 -6.72
N GLY A 471 5.69 33.10 -6.25
CA GLY A 471 6.37 33.06 -4.97
C GLY A 471 6.47 34.47 -4.43
#